data_AF-A0AAW0IZM4-F1
#
_entry.id   AF-A0AAW0IZM4-F1
#
_cell.length_a   1.000
_cell.length_b   1.000
_cell.length_c   1.000
_cell.angle_alpha   90.00
_cell.angle_beta   90.00
_cell.angle_gamma   90.00
#
_symmetry.space_group_name_H-M   'P 1'
#
loop_
_entity.id
_entity.type
_entity.pdbx_description
1 polymer ?
#
loop_
_entity_poly.entity_id
_entity_poly.type
_entity_poly.pdbx_seq_one_letter_code
_entity_poly.pdbx_strand_id
1 'polypeptide(L)' 'MKISNDLENGLVLNLHCQSKNDDLGVHALSKGGTFEFVFLPNYWGSTPSRRWTSMQTRLLM' A
#
# COMPACT_ATOMS: atom_id res chain seq x y z
N MET A 1 -5.61 6.90 2.57
CA MET A 1 -6.17 5.54 2.42
C MET A 1 -5.88 4.77 3.69
N LYS A 2 -6.83 3.93 4.12
CA LYS A 2 -6.77 3.20 5.39
C LYS A 2 -6.98 1.71 5.13
N ILE A 3 -6.13 0.89 5.74
CA ILE A 3 -6.20 -0.57 5.70
C ILE A 3 -6.31 -1.05 7.15
N SER A 4 -7.31 -1.89 7.43
CA SER A 4 -7.51 -2.52 8.74
C SER A 4 -7.32 -4.03 8.60
N ASN A 5 -6.66 -4.66 9.56
CA ASN A 5 -6.55 -6.11 9.62
C ASN A 5 -7.64 -6.71 10.52
N ASP A 6 -8.71 -7.19 9.88
CA ASP A 6 -9.82 -7.90 10.52
C ASP A 6 -9.74 -9.43 10.35
N LEU A 7 -8.57 -9.97 9.99
CA LEU A 7 -8.38 -11.41 9.84
C LEU A 7 -8.61 -12.16 11.16
N GLU A 8 -9.32 -13.29 11.06
CA GLU A 8 -9.55 -14.20 12.18
C GLU A 8 -8.24 -14.89 12.63
N ASN A 9 -8.27 -15.54 13.79
CA ASN A 9 -7.13 -16.25 14.40
C ASN A 9 -5.87 -15.42 14.72
N GLY A 10 -5.93 -14.09 14.67
CA GLY A 10 -4.75 -13.27 15.01
C GLY A 10 -3.70 -13.25 13.90
N LEU A 11 -4.10 -13.58 12.66
CA LEU A 11 -3.21 -13.56 11.51
C LEU A 11 -2.61 -12.17 11.29
N VAL A 12 -1.33 -12.14 10.96
CA VAL A 12 -0.61 -10.90 10.65
C VAL A 12 -0.74 -10.62 9.16
N LEU A 13 -1.30 -9.46 8.83
CA LEU A 13 -1.45 -8.98 7.46
C LEU A 13 -0.17 -8.28 7.04
N ASN A 14 0.68 -8.94 6.26
CA ASN A 14 1.85 -8.29 5.67
C ASN A 14 1.44 -7.64 4.35
N LEU A 15 1.47 -6.30 4.33
CA LEU A 15 1.21 -5.51 3.14
C LEU A 15 2.51 -4.93 2.61
N HIS A 16 2.82 -5.19 1.34
CA HIS A 16 3.83 -4.41 0.62
C HIS A 16 3.13 -3.39 -0.25
N CYS A 17 3.39 -2.13 0.06
CA CYS A 17 2.81 -0.98 -0.62
C CYS A 17 3.86 -0.32 -1.52
N GLN A 18 3.74 -0.52 -2.83
CA GLN A 18 4.67 0.09 -3.79
C GLN A 18 3.95 0.70 -5.00
N SER A 19 4.51 1.80 -5.47
CA SER A 19 4.30 2.39 -6.79
C SER A 19 5.63 2.33 -7.57
N LYS A 20 5.69 2.70 -8.86
CA LYS A 20 7.00 2.68 -9.56
C LYS A 20 7.98 3.72 -9.03
N ASN A 21 7.51 4.81 -8.45
CA ASN A 21 8.39 5.90 -8.06
C ASN A 21 8.55 6.02 -6.55
N ASP A 22 7.76 5.28 -5.78
CA ASP A 22 7.69 5.37 -4.33
C ASP A 22 7.37 3.98 -3.77
N ASP A 23 8.25 3.48 -2.91
CA ASP A 23 8.10 2.22 -2.20
C ASP A 23 7.95 2.55 -0.72
N LEU A 24 6.77 2.27 -0.17
CA LEU A 24 6.46 2.50 1.24
C LEU A 24 6.98 1.35 2.12
N GLY A 25 7.46 0.27 1.51
CA GLY A 25 7.99 -0.91 2.17
C GLY A 25 6.92 -1.93 2.55
N VAL A 26 7.35 -2.88 3.38
CA VAL A 26 6.51 -3.94 3.94
C VAL A 26 6.07 -3.52 5.34
N HIS A 27 4.77 -3.56 5.60
CA HIS A 27 4.20 -3.34 6.92
C HIS A 27 3.46 -4.60 7.40
N ALA A 28 3.79 -5.04 8.61
CA ALA A 28 3.11 -6.13 9.28
C ALA A 28 2.01 -5.55 10.19
N LEU A 29 0.75 -5.82 9.87
CA LEU A 29 -0.40 -5.43 10.68
C LEU A 29 -0.88 -6.60 11.51
N SER A 30 -0.76 -6.51 12.83
CA SER A 30 -1.42 -7.45 13.75
C SER A 30 -2.95 -7.31 13.72
N LYS A 31 -3.69 -8.29 14.24
CA LYS A 31 -5.16 -8.24 14.31
C LYS A 31 -5.65 -6.98 15.03
N GLY A 32 -6.61 -6.28 14.41
CA GLY A 32 -7.12 -4.98 14.88
C GLY A 32 -6.19 -3.80 14.58
N GLY A 33 -5.02 -4.06 13.99
CA GLY A 33 -4.09 -3.03 13.54
C GLY A 33 -4.64 -2.27 12.34
N THR A 34 -4.29 -0.98 12.27
CA THR A 34 -4.63 -0.12 11.15
C THR A 34 -3.35 0.49 10.56
N PHE A 35 -3.26 0.50 9.23
CA PHE A 35 -2.23 1.23 8.48
C PHE A 35 -2.89 2.33 7.65
N GLU A 36 -2.40 3.56 7.80
CA GLU A 36 -2.87 4.71 7.02
C GLU A 36 -1.70 5.33 6.26
N PHE A 37 -1.92 5.57 4.97
CA PHE A 37 -0.96 6.23 4.11
C PHE A 37 -1.67 7.21 3.18
N VAL A 38 -0.95 8.24 2.77
CA VAL A 38 -1.42 9.25 1.82
C VAL A 38 -0.70 9.02 0.50
N PHE A 39 -1.46 8.71 -0.55
CA PHE A 39 -0.95 8.65 -1.91
C PHE A 39 -1.27 9.96 -2.61
N LEU A 40 -0.24 10.72 -2.94
CA LEU A 40 -0.38 11.95 -3.71
C LEU A 40 -0.06 11.62 -5.18
N PRO A 41 -1.06 11.56 -6.08
CA PRO A 41 -0.79 11.37 -7.49
C PRO A 41 0.01 12.57 -8.00
N ASN A 42 1.26 12.33 -8.40
CA ASN A 42 2.12 13.39 -8.91
C ASN A 42 1.63 13.80 -10.31
N TYR A 43 0.95 14.94 -10.42
CA TYR A 43 0.26 15.39 -11.63
C TYR A 43 1.10 16.36 -12.49
N TRP A 44 2.43 16.44 -12.26
CA TRP A 44 3.30 17.28 -13.09
C TRP A 44 3.73 16.56 -14.36
N GLY A 45 3.14 17.02 -15.47
CA GLY A 45 3.43 16.55 -16.81
C GLY A 45 4.84 16.95 -17.27
N SER A 46 5.72 15.96 -17.43
CA SER A 46 6.68 15.88 -18.55
C SER A 46 7.29 14.47 -18.58
N THR A 47 6.57 13.51 -19.18
CA THR A 47 7.11 12.38 -19.97
C THR A 47 5.97 11.45 -20.40
N PRO A 48 5.82 11.12 -21.69
CA PRO A 48 4.75 10.24 -22.15
C PRO A 48 5.20 8.81 -21.92
N SER A 49 4.90 8.25 -20.74
CA SER A 49 4.52 6.84 -20.60
C SER A 49 4.47 6.44 -19.13
N ARG A 50 3.43 5.67 -18.83
CA ARG A 50 3.13 4.98 -17.58
C ARG A 50 2.24 5.80 -16.64
N ARG A 51 0.94 5.48 -16.74
CA ARG A 51 -0.07 5.60 -15.68
C ARG A 51 0.57 5.26 -14.32
N TRP A 52 0.80 6.25 -13.48
CA TRP A 52 1.03 6.07 -12.05
C TRP A 52 -0.26 6.38 -11.29
N THR A 53 -1.27 5.56 -11.49
CA THR A 53 -2.57 5.70 -10.82
C THR A 53 -2.96 4.47 -10.00
N SER A 54 -2.08 3.47 -9.89
CA SER A 54 -2.36 2.25 -9.13
C SER A 54 -1.26 1.99 -8.12
N MET A 55 -1.63 2.05 -6.85
CA MET A 55 -0.82 1.55 -5.75
C MET A 55 -1.08 0.04 -5.64
N GLN A 56 -0.04 -0.78 -5.83
CA GLN A 56 -0.19 -2.22 -5.77
C GLN A 56 0.04 -2.66 -4.33
N THR A 57 -1.02 -3.08 -3.65
CA THR A 57 -0.91 -3.76 -2.37
C THR A 57 -0.72 -5.25 -2.64
N ARG A 58 0.44 -5.81 -2.31
CA ARG A 58 0.62 -7.26 -2.27
C ARG A 58 0.43 -7.76 -0.86
N LEU A 59 -0.46 -8.72 -0.71
CA LEU A 59 -0.61 -9.52 0.49
C LEU A 59 0.48 -10.58 0.48
N LEU A 60 1.37 -10.54 1.45
CA LEU A 60 2.36 -11.59 1.67
C LEU A 60 1.80 -12.49 2.79
N MET A 61 1.13 -13.56 2.38
CA MET A 61 0.56 -14.59 3.27
C MET A 61 1.50 -15.78 3.42
#